data_AF-A0A533TAU1-F1
#
_entry.id   AF-A0A533TAU1-F1
#
_cell.length_a   1.000
_cell.length_b   1.000
_cell.length_c   1.000
_cell.angle_alpha   90.00
_cell.angle_beta   90.00
_cell.angle_gamma   90.00
#
_symmetry.space_group_name_H-M   'P 1'
#
loop_
_entity.id
_entity.type
_entity.pdbx_description
1 polymer ?
#
loop_
_entity_poly.entity_id
_entity_poly.type
_entity_poly.pdbx_seq_one_letter_code
_entity_poly.pdbx_strand_id
1 'polypeptide(L)'
;MALDVRPRSTDTRVEMDAFAACSLPGATDVERAIKEHLQKHHENPVTPFDASSYTDILKLAASNMDSNGSYREILSRGDLVPAPDANLIVTDSWVLLSRPRTTHYLTDDLKRLKEKLANGCDIPSGPLALVTPPSGKPVEFEAIRFRGLSSRGSSQGKAEELYFPLPYNEEQVTIIQRLEKAAGVAVQGPPGTGKTHTIANVICHYLATGRRVLVTSRGEPALQVLQSKIPEEVRALTVALMA
;
A
#
# COMPACT_ATOMS: atom_id res chain seq x y z
N MET A 1 -33.24 23.38 6.74
CA MET A 1 -32.17 22.63 7.44
C MET A 1 -30.85 23.19 6.93
N ALA A 2 -30.11 23.92 7.76
CA ALA A 2 -28.83 24.51 7.36
C ALA A 2 -27.71 23.48 7.62
N LEU A 3 -26.85 23.25 6.63
CA LEU A 3 -25.61 22.50 6.79
C LEU A 3 -24.57 23.43 7.44
N ASP A 4 -24.11 23.08 8.64
CA ASP A 4 -23.00 23.76 9.30
C ASP A 4 -21.70 22.98 9.03
N VAL A 5 -20.69 23.65 8.50
CA VAL A 5 -19.39 23.08 8.16
C VAL A 5 -18.36 23.64 9.14
N ARG A 6 -17.75 22.76 9.94
CA ARG A 6 -16.72 23.14 10.89
C ARG A 6 -15.42 22.38 10.62
N PRO A 7 -14.26 23.05 10.64
CA PRO A 7 -12.97 22.37 10.59
C PRO A 7 -12.86 21.35 11.72
N ARG A 8 -12.27 20.19 11.44
CA ARG A 8 -11.83 19.28 12.50
C ARG A 8 -10.52 19.79 13.08
N SER A 9 -10.25 19.47 14.35
CA SER A 9 -8.94 19.72 15.00
C SER A 9 -7.88 18.76 14.45
N THR A 10 -7.58 18.88 13.15
CA THR A 10 -6.57 18.11 12.44
C THR A 10 -5.68 19.08 11.67
N ASP A 11 -4.38 18.80 11.62
CA ASP A 11 -3.44 19.65 10.89
C ASP A 11 -3.78 19.76 9.41
N THR A 12 -3.46 20.92 8.83
CA THR A 12 -3.58 21.15 7.39
C THR A 12 -2.62 20.21 6.67
N ARG A 13 -3.11 19.54 5.61
CA ARG A 13 -2.31 18.65 4.76
C ARG A 13 -2.31 19.16 3.33
N VAL A 14 -1.21 18.90 2.65
CA VAL A 14 -1.06 19.08 1.20
C VAL A 14 -1.02 17.72 0.54
N GLU A 15 -1.78 17.56 -0.55
CA GLU A 15 -1.89 16.31 -1.32
C GLU A 15 -1.48 16.61 -2.76
N MET A 16 -0.32 16.08 -3.19
CA MET A 16 0.26 16.32 -4.53
C MET A 16 0.46 15.02 -5.33
N ASP A 17 0.04 13.88 -4.78
CA ASP A 17 0.23 12.54 -5.36
C ASP A 17 -0.19 12.42 -6.82
N ALA A 18 -1.29 13.08 -7.20
CA ALA A 18 -1.78 13.08 -8.58
C ALA A 18 -0.77 13.76 -9.54
N PHE A 19 -0.15 14.86 -9.12
CA PHE A 19 0.84 15.56 -9.93
C PHE A 19 2.15 14.78 -10.02
N ALA A 20 2.58 14.16 -8.91
CA ALA A 20 3.73 13.28 -8.87
C ALA A 20 3.54 12.04 -9.78
N ALA A 21 2.36 11.43 -9.76
CA ALA A 21 2.01 10.29 -10.62
C ALA A 21 2.05 10.66 -12.13
N CYS A 22 1.71 11.91 -12.46
CA CYS A 22 1.84 12.44 -13.82
C CYS A 22 3.27 12.84 -14.20
N SER A 23 4.28 12.60 -13.33
CA SER A 23 5.68 12.96 -13.55
C SER A 23 5.90 14.45 -13.84
N LEU A 24 5.10 15.31 -13.20
CA LEU A 24 5.24 16.76 -13.37
C LEU A 24 6.56 17.25 -12.74
N PRO A 25 7.41 17.97 -13.49
CA PRO A 25 8.62 18.57 -12.95
C PRO A 25 8.32 19.48 -11.75
N GLY A 26 9.15 19.40 -10.72
CA GLY A 26 9.03 20.25 -9.52
C GLY A 26 7.93 19.85 -8.54
N ALA A 27 7.03 18.92 -8.86
CA ALA A 27 5.91 18.54 -7.99
C ALA A 27 6.36 18.10 -6.58
N THR A 28 7.38 17.24 -6.50
CA THR A 28 7.93 16.73 -5.22
C THR A 28 8.61 17.83 -4.40
N ASP A 29 9.37 18.71 -5.06
CA ASP A 29 10.08 19.81 -4.39
C ASP A 29 9.09 20.86 -3.87
N VAL A 30 8.04 21.16 -4.66
CA VAL A 30 6.93 22.01 -4.26
C VAL A 30 6.20 21.43 -3.08
N GLU A 31 5.86 20.15 -3.12
CA GLU A 31 5.19 19.48 -2.00
C GLU A 31 6.01 19.58 -0.70
N ARG A 32 7.33 19.36 -0.78
CA ARG A 32 8.24 19.53 0.36
C ARG A 32 8.22 20.97 0.88
N ALA A 33 8.34 21.95 -0.01
CA ALA A 33 8.35 23.37 0.37
C ALA A 33 7.02 23.81 1.01
N ILE A 34 5.88 23.33 0.49
CA ILE A 34 4.56 23.59 1.09
C ILE A 34 4.46 22.94 2.47
N LYS A 35 4.91 21.69 2.64
CA LYS A 35 4.93 21.02 3.96
C LYS A 35 5.75 21.80 4.98
N GLU A 36 6.94 22.28 4.61
CA GLU A 36 7.77 23.11 5.49
C GLU A 36 7.10 24.44 5.84
N HIS A 37 6.43 25.08 4.87
CA HIS A 37 5.67 26.31 5.11
C HIS A 37 4.52 26.08 6.10
N LEU A 38 3.73 25.03 5.91
CA LEU A 38 2.63 24.66 6.81
C LEU A 38 3.12 24.35 8.23
N GLN A 39 4.27 23.69 8.38
CA GLN A 39 4.86 23.42 9.70
C GLN A 39 5.31 24.70 10.40
N LYS A 40 5.94 25.64 9.68
CA LYS A 40 6.35 26.93 10.24
C LYS A 40 5.15 27.76 10.71
N HIS A 41 4.02 27.66 10.03
CA HIS A 41 2.81 28.42 10.30
C HIS A 41 1.71 27.62 11.04
N HIS A 42 2.09 26.62 11.83
CA HIS A 42 1.13 25.72 12.51
C HIS A 42 0.08 26.43 13.40
N GLU A 43 0.41 27.59 13.98
CA GLU A 43 -0.53 28.37 14.81
C GLU A 43 -1.63 29.06 13.98
N ASN A 44 -1.42 29.25 12.67
CA ASN A 44 -2.36 29.87 11.74
C ASN A 44 -2.64 28.90 10.57
N PRO A 45 -3.54 27.91 10.77
CA PRO A 45 -3.83 26.91 9.74
C PRO A 45 -4.51 27.53 8.52
N VAL A 46 -4.37 26.86 7.38
CA VAL A 46 -5.03 27.27 6.13
C VAL A 46 -6.54 27.23 6.31
N THR A 47 -7.21 28.32 5.91
CA THR A 47 -8.66 28.43 5.94
C THR A 47 -9.19 29.10 4.67
N PRO A 48 -10.26 28.59 4.06
CA PRO A 48 -10.85 29.21 2.87
C PRO A 48 -11.41 30.61 3.13
N PHE A 49 -11.59 30.98 4.40
CA PHE A 49 -12.16 32.27 4.82
C PHE A 49 -11.11 33.37 5.00
N ASP A 50 -9.82 33.05 4.89
CA ASP A 50 -8.73 34.02 4.98
C ASP A 50 -7.71 33.79 3.87
N ALA A 51 -7.71 34.70 2.89
CA ALA A 51 -6.81 34.62 1.74
C ALA A 51 -5.33 34.67 2.12
N SER A 52 -4.99 35.36 3.21
CA SER A 52 -3.61 35.45 3.68
C SER A 52 -3.07 34.09 4.15
N SER A 53 -3.95 33.16 4.53
CA SER A 53 -3.56 31.83 5.02
C SER A 53 -3.06 30.89 3.91
N TYR A 54 -3.41 31.12 2.64
CA TYR A 54 -3.06 30.22 1.53
C TYR A 54 -2.38 30.88 0.33
N THR A 55 -2.42 32.21 0.21
CA THR A 55 -1.93 32.91 -0.99
C THR A 55 -0.46 32.58 -1.31
N ASP A 56 0.41 32.56 -0.31
CA ASP A 56 1.84 32.30 -0.53
C ASP A 56 2.10 30.86 -0.98
N ILE A 57 1.33 29.90 -0.44
CA ILE A 57 1.38 28.49 -0.83
C ILE A 57 0.98 28.32 -2.31
N LEU A 58 -0.11 28.98 -2.73
CA LEU A 58 -0.59 28.90 -4.12
C LEU A 58 0.37 29.57 -5.11
N LYS A 59 0.97 30.71 -4.74
CA LYS A 59 2.02 31.37 -5.54
C LYS A 59 3.29 30.54 -5.66
N LEU A 60 3.68 29.88 -4.56
CA LEU A 60 4.81 28.96 -4.56
C LEU A 60 4.55 27.80 -5.52
N ALA A 61 3.37 27.18 -5.47
CA ALA A 61 2.99 26.12 -6.40
C ALA A 61 3.03 26.60 -7.86
N ALA A 62 2.44 27.76 -8.17
CA ALA A 62 2.41 28.30 -9.52
C ALA A 62 3.80 28.51 -10.12
N SER A 63 4.72 29.11 -9.35
CA SER A 63 6.05 29.50 -9.85
C SER A 63 7.06 28.34 -9.93
N ASN A 64 6.83 27.25 -9.20
CA ASN A 64 7.78 26.14 -9.12
C ASN A 64 7.32 24.89 -9.90
N MET A 65 6.03 24.77 -10.22
CA MET A 65 5.51 23.67 -11.05
C MET A 65 5.59 23.98 -12.55
N ASP A 66 5.61 25.25 -12.93
CA ASP A 66 5.75 25.70 -14.32
C ASP A 66 6.52 27.02 -14.36
N SER A 67 7.54 27.11 -15.20
CA SER A 67 8.31 28.34 -15.44
C SER A 67 7.48 29.53 -15.92
N ASN A 68 6.36 29.26 -16.62
CA ASN A 68 5.42 30.29 -17.06
C ASN A 68 4.12 30.28 -16.22
N GLY A 69 4.13 29.56 -15.09
CA GLY A 69 2.98 29.41 -14.23
C GLY A 69 2.58 30.74 -13.58
N SER A 70 1.28 30.95 -13.41
CA SER A 70 0.75 32.18 -12.82
C SER A 70 -0.29 31.89 -11.74
N TYR A 71 -0.30 32.73 -10.71
CA TYR A 71 -1.35 32.74 -9.69
C TYR A 71 -2.41 33.78 -10.04
N ARG A 72 -3.68 33.40 -9.98
CA ARG A 72 -4.82 34.29 -10.23
C ARG A 72 -5.83 34.20 -9.09
N GLU A 73 -6.05 35.34 -8.45
CA GLU A 73 -7.08 35.51 -7.43
C GLU A 73 -8.43 35.75 -8.11
N ILE A 74 -9.39 34.85 -7.90
CA ILE A 74 -10.70 34.88 -8.54
C ILE A 74 -11.84 35.03 -7.54
N LEU A 75 -11.68 34.59 -6.28
CA LEU A 75 -12.77 34.65 -5.29
C LEU A 75 -13.14 36.09 -4.92
N SER A 76 -12.14 36.95 -4.69
CA SER A 76 -12.37 38.36 -4.34
C SER A 76 -12.96 39.16 -5.51
N ARG A 77 -12.68 38.74 -6.74
CA ARG A 77 -13.15 39.38 -7.98
C ARG A 77 -14.48 38.85 -8.49
N GLY A 78 -14.90 37.68 -8.01
CA GLY A 78 -16.06 36.96 -8.54
C GLY A 78 -15.84 36.41 -9.95
N ASP A 79 -14.57 36.18 -10.33
CA ASP A 79 -14.20 35.65 -11.64
C ASP A 79 -14.46 34.13 -11.70
N LEU A 80 -14.70 33.60 -12.90
CA LEU A 80 -14.82 32.16 -13.12
C LEU A 80 -13.44 31.49 -13.11
N VAL A 81 -13.41 30.20 -12.72
CA VAL A 81 -12.21 29.37 -12.87
C VAL A 81 -11.84 29.34 -14.37
N PRO A 82 -10.60 29.72 -14.72
CA PRO A 82 -10.19 29.78 -16.12
C PRO A 82 -10.17 28.39 -16.76
N ALA A 83 -10.45 28.34 -18.06
CA ALA A 83 -10.26 27.11 -18.84
C ALA A 83 -8.77 26.73 -18.88
N PRO A 84 -8.44 25.43 -19.03
CA PRO A 84 -7.05 24.99 -19.20
C PRO A 84 -6.39 25.70 -20.38
N ASP A 85 -5.13 26.11 -20.19
CA ASP A 85 -4.30 26.79 -21.18
C ASP A 85 -2.91 26.14 -21.24
N ALA A 86 -2.03 26.62 -22.12
CA ALA A 86 -0.67 26.10 -22.32
C ALA A 86 0.22 26.23 -21.08
N ASN A 87 -0.05 27.22 -20.23
CA ASN A 87 0.70 27.48 -18.99
C ASN A 87 -0.18 27.20 -17.76
N LEU A 88 0.46 26.79 -16.66
CA LEU A 88 -0.23 26.54 -15.40
C LEU A 88 -0.88 27.81 -14.84
N ILE A 89 -2.15 27.72 -14.47
CA ILE A 89 -2.84 28.77 -13.73
C ILE A 89 -3.33 28.18 -12.40
N VAL A 90 -2.81 28.70 -11.30
CA VAL A 90 -3.25 28.35 -9.95
C VAL A 90 -4.21 29.42 -9.44
N THR A 91 -5.36 29.01 -8.92
CA THR A 91 -6.39 29.93 -8.40
C THR A 91 -6.67 29.68 -6.92
N ASP A 92 -7.23 30.68 -6.24
CA ASP A 92 -7.71 30.62 -4.85
C ASP A 92 -9.07 29.91 -4.67
N SER A 93 -9.68 29.42 -5.74
CA SER A 93 -10.92 28.63 -5.68
C SER A 93 -10.75 27.39 -4.81
N TRP A 94 -11.81 27.03 -4.07
CA TRP A 94 -11.85 25.82 -3.26
C TRP A 94 -13.18 25.09 -3.44
N VAL A 95 -13.18 23.80 -3.10
CA VAL A 95 -14.35 22.93 -3.17
C VAL A 95 -14.47 22.10 -1.90
N LEU A 96 -15.70 21.73 -1.52
CA LEU A 96 -15.95 20.76 -0.47
C LEU A 96 -16.12 19.37 -1.07
N LEU A 97 -15.24 18.44 -0.70
CA LEU A 97 -15.37 17.03 -1.05
C LEU A 97 -16.12 16.30 0.05
N SER A 98 -17.36 15.89 -0.22
CA SER A 98 -18.13 15.03 0.69
C SER A 98 -17.99 13.56 0.29
N ARG A 99 -17.44 12.73 1.18
CA ARG A 99 -17.43 11.27 1.02
C ARG A 99 -18.42 10.65 2.01
N PRO A 100 -19.43 9.89 1.56
CA PRO A 100 -20.29 9.15 2.47
C PRO A 100 -19.44 8.14 3.25
N ARG A 101 -19.47 8.23 4.58
CA ARG A 101 -18.84 7.22 5.44
C ARG A 101 -19.76 6.01 5.48
N THR A 102 -19.32 4.90 4.89
CA THR A 102 -20.01 3.62 5.00
C THR A 102 -19.77 3.03 6.39
N THR A 103 -20.70 3.25 7.31
CA THR A 103 -20.71 2.63 8.64
C THR A 103 -20.86 1.12 8.61
N HIS A 104 -21.32 0.55 7.48
CA HIS A 104 -21.57 -0.88 7.29
C HIS A 104 -20.72 -1.51 6.19
N TYR A 105 -19.50 -1.02 5.95
CA TYR A 105 -18.67 -1.52 4.85
C TYR A 105 -18.50 -3.05 4.87
N LEU A 106 -18.30 -3.65 6.05
CA LEU A 106 -18.15 -5.10 6.18
C LEU A 106 -19.44 -5.84 5.79
N THR A 107 -20.60 -5.33 6.22
CA THR A 107 -21.89 -5.93 5.87
C THR A 107 -22.18 -5.81 4.38
N ASP A 108 -21.88 -4.64 3.79
CA ASP A 108 -22.07 -4.41 2.37
C ASP A 108 -21.11 -5.25 1.53
N ASP A 109 -19.87 -5.42 1.99
CA ASP A 109 -18.88 -6.27 1.32
C ASP A 109 -19.27 -7.75 1.38
N LEU A 110 -19.77 -8.22 2.54
CA LEU A 110 -20.32 -9.57 2.66
C LEU A 110 -21.54 -9.79 1.75
N LYS A 111 -22.42 -8.79 1.59
CA LYS A 111 -23.55 -8.88 0.63
C LYS A 111 -23.05 -8.98 -0.80
N ARG A 112 -22.11 -8.11 -1.19
CA ARG A 112 -21.49 -8.14 -2.54
C ARG A 112 -20.79 -9.48 -2.81
N LEU A 113 -20.10 -10.04 -1.81
CA LEU A 113 -19.47 -11.36 -1.93
C LEU A 113 -20.52 -12.45 -2.18
N LYS A 114 -21.62 -12.45 -1.42
CA LYS A 114 -22.72 -13.40 -1.61
C LYS A 114 -23.35 -13.30 -2.99
N GLU A 115 -23.63 -12.08 -3.45
CA GLU A 115 -24.19 -11.84 -4.79
C GLU A 115 -23.26 -12.33 -5.89
N LYS A 116 -21.96 -12.05 -5.79
CA LYS A 116 -20.96 -12.55 -6.75
C LYS A 116 -20.90 -14.08 -6.78
N LEU A 117 -20.92 -14.72 -5.61
CA LEU A 117 -20.92 -16.18 -5.52
C LEU A 117 -22.19 -16.79 -6.13
N ALA A 118 -23.35 -16.18 -5.90
CA ALA A 118 -24.64 -16.64 -6.43
C ALA A 118 -24.72 -16.55 -7.96
N ASN A 119 -24.08 -15.53 -8.56
CA ASN A 119 -24.04 -15.34 -10.01
C ASN A 119 -23.02 -16.22 -10.73
N GLY A 120 -22.25 -17.04 -9.98
CA GLY A 120 -21.15 -17.83 -10.51
C GLY A 120 -19.88 -16.98 -10.67
N CYS A 121 -18.86 -17.30 -9.88
CA CYS A 121 -17.54 -16.70 -10.02
C CYS A 121 -16.45 -17.75 -9.84
N ASP A 122 -15.30 -17.54 -10.48
CA ASP A 122 -14.13 -18.37 -10.25
C ASP A 122 -13.57 -18.12 -8.84
N ILE A 123 -13.51 -19.19 -8.03
CA ILE A 123 -12.94 -19.15 -6.69
C ILE A 123 -11.49 -19.64 -6.77
N PRO A 124 -10.49 -18.87 -6.32
CA PRO A 124 -9.10 -19.32 -6.31
C PRO A 124 -8.92 -20.58 -5.44
N SER A 125 -7.95 -21.41 -5.81
CA SER A 125 -7.71 -22.72 -5.16
C SER A 125 -7.49 -22.64 -3.65
N GLY A 126 -6.81 -21.59 -3.16
CA GLY A 126 -6.58 -21.36 -1.72
C GLY A 126 -7.87 -21.24 -0.91
N PRO A 127 -8.67 -20.18 -1.11
CA PRO A 127 -9.97 -20.03 -0.46
C PRO A 127 -10.92 -21.22 -0.69
N LEU A 128 -10.93 -21.79 -1.89
CA LEU A 128 -11.76 -22.95 -2.20
C LEU A 128 -11.38 -24.16 -1.33
N ALA A 129 -10.09 -24.40 -1.11
CA ALA A 129 -9.60 -25.51 -0.28
C ALA A 129 -10.01 -25.37 1.21
N LEU A 130 -10.32 -24.16 1.71
CA LEU A 130 -10.80 -23.96 3.08
C LEU A 130 -12.24 -24.41 3.29
N VAL A 131 -13.04 -24.45 2.23
CA VAL A 131 -14.47 -24.80 2.26
C VAL A 131 -14.79 -26.09 1.50
N THR A 132 -13.79 -26.72 0.89
CA THR A 132 -13.93 -27.98 0.17
C THR A 132 -13.43 -29.12 1.06
N PRO A 133 -14.20 -30.20 1.24
CA PRO A 133 -13.72 -31.39 1.92
C PRO A 133 -12.41 -31.90 1.32
N PRO A 134 -11.41 -32.26 2.14
CA PRO A 134 -10.12 -32.72 1.64
C PRO A 134 -10.27 -34.05 0.88
N SER A 135 -9.45 -34.23 -0.15
CA SER A 135 -9.34 -35.51 -0.86
C SER A 135 -8.72 -36.58 0.04
N GLY A 136 -9.21 -37.82 -0.07
CA GLY A 136 -8.58 -38.99 0.57
C GLY A 136 -7.31 -39.48 -0.15
N LYS A 137 -6.96 -38.91 -1.31
CA LYS A 137 -5.75 -39.27 -2.04
C LYS A 137 -4.55 -38.49 -1.50
N PRO A 138 -3.42 -39.15 -1.21
CA PRO A 138 -2.20 -38.45 -0.83
C PRO A 138 -1.72 -37.54 -1.96
N VAL A 139 -1.21 -36.36 -1.62
CA VAL A 139 -0.61 -35.44 -2.58
C VAL A 139 0.78 -35.97 -2.95
N GLU A 140 1.01 -36.25 -4.23
CA GLU A 140 2.33 -36.65 -4.71
C GLU A 140 3.30 -35.46 -4.66
N PHE A 141 4.37 -35.63 -3.89
CA PHE A 141 5.36 -34.60 -3.67
C PHE A 141 6.67 -34.97 -4.34
N GLU A 142 6.91 -34.46 -5.55
CA GLU A 142 8.27 -34.43 -6.10
C GLU A 142 9.01 -33.23 -5.52
N ALA A 143 10.20 -33.46 -4.97
CA ALA A 143 11.00 -32.42 -4.36
C ALA A 143 11.53 -31.42 -5.41
N ILE A 144 11.16 -30.15 -5.26
CA ILE A 144 11.74 -29.05 -6.05
C ILE A 144 13.13 -28.76 -5.51
N ARG A 145 14.12 -28.68 -6.39
CA ARG A 145 15.50 -28.34 -6.02
C ARG A 145 15.70 -26.84 -6.07
N PHE A 146 16.05 -26.26 -4.93
CA PHE A 146 16.45 -24.88 -4.83
C PHE A 146 17.98 -24.74 -4.78
N ARG A 147 18.52 -23.83 -5.61
CA ARG A 147 19.91 -23.38 -5.61
C ARG A 147 20.11 -22.43 -4.42
N GLY A 148 21.09 -22.73 -3.58
CA GLY A 148 21.30 -22.07 -2.27
C GLY A 148 21.74 -23.07 -1.19
N LEU A 149 21.45 -24.35 -1.40
CA LEU A 149 22.07 -25.47 -0.69
C LEU A 149 23.46 -25.74 -1.29
N SER A 150 24.47 -25.89 -0.44
CA SER A 150 25.73 -26.58 -0.78
C SER A 150 25.46 -28.08 -1.03
N SER A 151 24.62 -28.40 -2.01
CA SER A 151 24.23 -29.77 -2.35
C SER A 151 25.18 -30.30 -3.42
N ARG A 152 26.21 -31.02 -2.97
CA ARG A 152 27.02 -31.91 -3.83
C ARG A 152 26.17 -33.13 -4.17
N GLY A 153 25.40 -33.08 -5.26
CA GLY A 153 24.63 -34.25 -5.72
C GLY A 153 24.15 -34.13 -7.16
N SER A 154 24.57 -35.08 -8.00
CA SER A 154 24.24 -35.26 -9.42
C SER A 154 22.75 -35.55 -9.64
N SER A 155 21.97 -34.49 -9.57
CA SER A 155 20.55 -34.31 -9.90
C SER A 155 20.22 -33.86 -11.32
N GLN A 156 19.68 -34.65 -12.24
CA GLN A 156 19.15 -34.08 -13.51
C GLN A 156 17.77 -33.44 -13.26
N GLY A 157 17.72 -32.11 -13.13
CA GLY A 157 16.49 -31.31 -13.01
C GLY A 157 16.79 -29.80 -13.03
N LYS A 158 15.84 -28.98 -13.50
CA LYS A 158 15.94 -27.50 -13.47
C LYS A 158 15.96 -27.04 -11.99
N ALA A 159 17.03 -26.38 -11.58
CA ALA A 159 17.13 -25.81 -10.23
C ALA A 159 16.48 -24.42 -10.20
N GLU A 160 15.58 -24.20 -9.25
CA GLU A 160 14.99 -22.89 -8.96
C GLU A 160 15.83 -22.12 -7.95
N GLU A 161 15.65 -20.81 -7.84
CA GLU A 161 16.41 -19.98 -6.89
C GLU A 161 15.61 -19.75 -5.60
N LEU A 162 16.27 -19.92 -4.45
CA LEU A 162 15.68 -19.63 -3.15
C LEU A 162 16.20 -18.29 -2.64
N TYR A 163 15.28 -17.38 -2.36
CA TYR A 163 15.58 -16.00 -1.96
C TYR A 163 15.26 -15.78 -0.48
N PHE A 164 16.04 -16.42 0.38
CA PHE A 164 15.92 -16.31 1.83
C PHE A 164 17.03 -15.39 2.38
N PRO A 165 16.70 -14.16 2.83
CA PRO A 165 17.71 -13.24 3.36
C PRO A 165 18.21 -13.60 4.77
N LEU A 166 17.48 -14.44 5.51
CA LEU A 166 17.81 -14.83 6.88
C LEU A 166 18.26 -16.30 6.93
N PRO A 167 19.10 -16.71 7.90
CA PRO A 167 19.50 -18.10 8.06
C PRO A 167 18.31 -19.06 8.14
N TYR A 168 18.43 -20.20 7.46
CA TYR A 168 17.36 -21.18 7.32
C TYR A 168 17.88 -22.63 7.41
N ASN A 169 16.97 -23.58 7.58
CA ASN A 169 17.24 -25.01 7.59
C ASN A 169 16.36 -25.75 6.56
N GLU A 170 16.56 -27.06 6.42
CA GLU A 170 15.82 -27.89 5.44
C GLU A 170 14.31 -27.90 5.69
N GLU A 171 13.87 -27.84 6.94
CA GLU A 171 12.43 -27.74 7.28
C GLU A 171 11.81 -26.46 6.71
N GLN A 172 12.52 -25.33 6.77
CA GLN A 172 12.03 -24.07 6.18
C GLN A 172 12.00 -24.12 4.64
N VAL A 173 12.94 -24.82 4.00
CA VAL A 173 12.91 -25.05 2.55
C VAL A 173 11.71 -25.91 2.16
N THR A 174 11.39 -26.92 2.96
CA THR A 174 10.24 -27.80 2.75
C THR A 174 8.91 -27.03 2.72
N ILE A 175 8.80 -25.92 3.46
CA ILE A 175 7.61 -25.06 3.43
C ILE A 175 7.37 -24.48 2.03
N ILE A 176 8.41 -23.94 1.37
CA ILE A 176 8.28 -23.40 0.00
C ILE A 176 7.95 -24.52 -0.98
N GLN A 177 8.67 -25.64 -0.91
CA GLN A 177 8.40 -26.78 -1.80
C GLN A 177 6.94 -27.26 -1.67
N ARG A 178 6.37 -27.26 -0.45
CA ARG A 178 4.95 -27.60 -0.24
C ARG A 178 4.01 -26.52 -0.78
N LEU A 179 4.33 -25.25 -0.57
CA LEU A 179 3.48 -24.16 -1.06
C LEU A 179 3.44 -24.05 -2.60
N GLU A 180 4.48 -24.51 -3.31
CA GLU A 180 4.44 -24.58 -4.79
C GLU A 180 3.48 -25.67 -5.33
N LYS A 181 3.11 -26.65 -4.50
CA LYS A 181 2.24 -27.77 -4.91
C LYS A 181 0.88 -27.81 -4.21
N ALA A 182 0.76 -27.15 -3.07
CA ALA A 182 -0.45 -27.13 -2.25
C ALA A 182 -1.08 -25.75 -2.20
N ALA A 183 -2.42 -25.71 -2.14
CA ALA A 183 -3.18 -24.47 -2.02
C ALA A 183 -2.94 -23.72 -0.69
N GLY A 184 -2.38 -24.39 0.31
CA GLY A 184 -1.99 -23.81 1.60
C GLY A 184 -1.18 -24.79 2.43
N VAL A 185 -0.38 -24.26 3.36
CA VAL A 185 0.46 -25.04 4.28
C VAL A 185 0.29 -24.50 5.69
N ALA A 186 -0.08 -25.38 6.62
CA ALA A 186 -0.09 -25.07 8.04
C ALA A 186 1.30 -25.38 8.62
N VAL A 187 1.94 -24.38 9.23
CA VAL A 187 3.25 -24.50 9.85
C VAL A 187 3.09 -24.37 11.37
N GLN A 188 3.45 -25.41 12.10
CA GLN A 188 3.42 -25.44 13.56
C GLN A 188 4.83 -25.61 14.12
N GLY A 189 5.08 -25.05 15.30
CA GLY A 189 6.23 -25.47 16.10
C GLY A 189 6.16 -24.90 17.53
N PRO A 190 7.13 -25.24 18.38
CA PRO A 190 7.25 -24.63 19.71
C PRO A 190 7.50 -23.11 19.67
N PRO A 191 7.28 -22.38 20.77
CA PRO A 191 7.70 -20.98 20.90
C PRO A 191 9.22 -20.83 20.69
N GLY A 192 9.65 -19.73 20.08
CA GLY A 192 11.08 -19.44 19.88
C GLY A 192 11.75 -20.16 18.71
N THR A 193 11.09 -21.08 18.01
CA THR A 193 11.69 -21.85 16.90
C THR A 193 11.75 -21.11 15.55
N GLY A 194 11.92 -19.79 15.58
CA GLY A 194 12.16 -19.02 14.36
C GLY A 194 10.98 -18.89 13.38
N LYS A 195 9.73 -19.00 13.83
CA LYS A 195 8.55 -18.80 12.94
C LYS A 195 8.55 -17.45 12.25
N THR A 196 8.84 -16.39 12.99
CA THR A 196 8.92 -15.05 12.41
C THR A 196 10.03 -14.94 11.36
N HIS A 197 11.19 -15.56 11.60
CA HIS A 197 12.26 -15.65 10.59
C HIS A 197 11.80 -16.43 9.35
N THR A 198 11.06 -17.53 9.56
CA THR A 198 10.47 -18.32 8.48
C THR A 198 9.50 -17.49 7.65
N ILE A 199 8.59 -16.74 8.29
CA ILE A 199 7.61 -15.89 7.61
C ILE A 199 8.34 -14.80 6.79
N ALA A 200 9.35 -14.14 7.35
CA ALA A 200 10.13 -13.14 6.63
C ALA A 200 10.83 -13.73 5.38
N ASN A 201 11.43 -14.91 5.51
CA ASN A 201 12.06 -15.62 4.40
C ASN A 201 11.05 -15.98 3.29
N VAL A 202 9.87 -16.50 3.66
CA VAL A 202 8.79 -16.82 2.71
C VAL A 202 8.28 -15.56 1.99
N ILE A 203 8.08 -14.47 2.71
CA ILE A 203 7.68 -13.18 2.12
C ILE A 203 8.72 -12.72 1.10
N CYS A 204 9.99 -12.71 1.46
CA CYS A 204 11.06 -12.26 0.56
C CYS A 204 11.16 -13.13 -0.68
N HIS A 205 11.02 -14.46 -0.54
CA HIS A 205 10.98 -15.37 -1.68
C HIS A 205 9.84 -15.08 -2.65
N TYR A 206 8.64 -14.81 -2.14
CA TYR A 206 7.50 -14.48 -2.99
C TYR A 206 7.57 -13.09 -3.62
N LEU A 207 8.09 -12.10 -2.90
CA LEU A 207 8.34 -10.79 -3.49
C LEU A 207 9.40 -10.87 -4.60
N ALA A 208 10.49 -11.62 -4.39
CA ALA A 208 11.55 -11.81 -5.38
C ALA A 208 11.07 -12.57 -6.63
N THR A 209 10.03 -13.41 -6.52
CA THR A 209 9.40 -14.11 -7.64
C THR A 209 8.23 -13.32 -8.27
N GLY A 210 8.08 -12.04 -7.92
CA GLY A 210 7.08 -11.14 -8.49
C GLY A 210 5.65 -11.34 -7.96
N ARG A 211 5.48 -12.11 -6.89
CA ARG A 211 4.16 -12.34 -6.26
C ARG A 211 3.84 -11.22 -5.28
N ARG A 212 2.54 -10.91 -5.15
CA ARG A 212 2.03 -9.99 -4.12
C ARG A 212 1.67 -10.77 -2.87
N VAL A 213 2.07 -10.28 -1.70
CA VAL A 213 1.88 -10.96 -0.42
C VAL A 213 1.06 -10.10 0.53
N LEU A 214 -0.01 -10.67 1.06
CA LEU A 214 -0.78 -10.08 2.16
C LEU A 214 -0.45 -10.82 3.46
N VAL A 215 -0.10 -10.07 4.50
CA VAL A 215 0.18 -10.62 5.83
C VAL A 215 -0.87 -10.13 6.81
N THR A 216 -1.45 -11.05 7.58
CA THR A 216 -2.45 -10.75 8.60
C THR A 216 -2.05 -11.36 9.94
N SER A 217 -2.31 -10.66 11.04
CA SER A 217 -2.06 -11.12 12.41
C SER A 217 -3.22 -10.71 13.32
N ARG A 218 -3.41 -11.42 14.43
CA ARG A 218 -4.37 -11.02 15.48
C ARG A 218 -3.92 -9.77 16.25
N GLY A 219 -2.61 -9.55 16.36
CA GLY A 219 -2.03 -8.48 17.16
C GLY A 219 -0.95 -7.70 16.43
N GLU A 220 -0.97 -6.38 16.63
CA GLU A 220 -0.04 -5.42 16.05
C GLU A 220 1.44 -5.68 16.35
N PRO A 221 1.85 -6.07 17.59
CA PRO A 221 3.27 -6.29 17.90
C PRO A 221 3.92 -7.38 17.04
N ALA A 222 3.16 -8.41 16.65
CA ALA A 222 3.69 -9.47 15.79
C ALA A 222 4.02 -8.97 14.37
N LEU A 223 3.25 -8.01 13.86
CA LEU A 223 3.50 -7.39 12.56
C LEU A 223 4.73 -6.47 12.62
N GLN A 224 4.89 -5.69 13.68
CA GLN A 224 6.08 -4.83 13.87
C GLN A 224 7.36 -5.68 13.96
N VAL A 225 7.33 -6.75 14.75
CA VAL A 225 8.48 -7.67 14.85
C VAL A 225 8.77 -8.32 13.51
N LEU A 226 7.76 -8.73 12.74
CA LEU A 226 7.96 -9.28 11.41
C LEU A 226 8.56 -8.25 10.44
N GLN A 227 8.05 -7.02 10.44
CA GLN A 227 8.55 -5.94 9.59
C GLN A 227 10.03 -5.64 9.88
N SER A 228 10.45 -5.71 11.15
CA SER A 228 11.86 -5.56 11.54
C SER A 228 12.79 -6.63 10.96
N LYS A 229 12.25 -7.80 10.60
CA LYS A 229 13.01 -8.93 10.02
C LYS A 229 13.12 -8.88 8.51
N ILE A 230 12.30 -8.08 7.84
CA ILE A 230 12.38 -7.86 6.39
C ILE A 230 13.57 -6.90 6.12
N PRO A 231 14.42 -7.14 5.10
CA PRO A 231 15.48 -6.22 4.72
C PRO A 231 14.96 -4.82 4.38
N GLU A 232 15.75 -3.78 4.64
CA GLU A 232 15.33 -2.38 4.50
C GLU A 232 14.90 -2.03 3.06
N GLU A 233 15.63 -2.56 2.08
CA GLU A 233 15.36 -2.39 0.65
C GLU A 233 14.01 -3.00 0.25
N VAL A 234 13.60 -4.08 0.91
CA VAL A 234 12.32 -4.75 0.68
C VAL A 234 11.19 -4.06 1.45
N ARG A 235 11.47 -3.45 2.62
CA ARG A 235 10.45 -2.71 3.39
C ARG A 235 9.86 -1.55 2.61
N ALA A 236 10.66 -0.89 1.75
CA ALA A 236 10.18 0.16 0.86
C ALA A 236 9.05 -0.32 -0.10
N LEU A 237 8.96 -1.63 -0.35
CA LEU A 237 7.93 -2.26 -1.18
C LEU A 237 6.70 -2.72 -0.37
N THR A 238 6.70 -2.52 0.95
CA THR A 238 5.62 -2.99 1.84
C THR A 238 4.69 -1.84 2.21
N VAL A 239 3.37 -2.07 2.10
CA VAL A 239 2.35 -1.15 2.64
C VAL A 239 1.80 -1.79 3.92
N ALA A 240 2.18 -1.23 5.07
CA ALA A 240 1.64 -1.65 6.36
C ALA A 240 0.33 -0.92 6.63
N LEU A 241 -0.81 -1.59 6.41
CA LEU A 241 -2.11 -1.13 6.90
C LEU A 241 -2.26 -1.59 8.36
N MET A 242 -1.79 -0.77 9.29
CA MET A 242 -2.02 -0.97 10.72
C MET A 242 -3.41 -0.38 11.04
N ALA A 243 -4.34 -1.23 11.46
CA ALA A 243 -5.74 -0.88 11.73
C ALA A 243 -5.96 -0.56 13.21
#